data_AF-A0A6J1HQV3-F1
#
_entry.id   AF-A0A6J1HQV3-F1
#
_cell.length_a   1.000
_cell.length_b   1.000
_cell.length_c   1.000
_cell.angle_alpha   90.00
_cell.angle_beta   90.00
_cell.angle_gamma   90.00
#
_symmetry.space_group_name_H-M   'P 1'
#
loop_
_entity.id
_entity.type
_entity.pdbx_description
1 polymer ?
#
loop_
_entity_poly.entity_id
_entity_poly.type
_entity_poly.pdbx_seq_one_letter_code
_entity_poly.pdbx_strand_id
1 'polypeptide(L)'
;MKLSPREVEKLGLHNAGFLAQKRLARGVRLNYAEAVALISAQILEFVRNGEKSVADLMDLGKTLLGRRLVLPGVPHLLDYVQVEGTFPDGTKLITVHNPIESEDGNLELALQGSFLPVPSLESSTVPGEIICVDDEIAINVGRKAVLVKINNKGDRSIQEQKSATLVAIGGNQVIRGGNGIFILTP
;
A
#
# COMPACT_ATOMS: atom_id res chain seq x y z
N MET A 1 -34.99 2.49 12.23
CA MET A 1 -33.81 1.64 12.50
C MET A 1 -33.24 2.00 13.87
N LYS A 2 -32.57 1.08 14.57
CA LYS A 2 -31.87 1.37 15.84
C LYS A 2 -30.39 1.66 15.54
N LEU A 3 -30.13 2.79 14.86
CA LEU A 3 -28.77 3.15 14.44
C LEU A 3 -27.95 3.64 15.63
N SER A 4 -26.76 3.07 15.78
CA SER A 4 -25.72 3.58 16.66
C SER A 4 -25.09 4.86 16.08
N PRO A 5 -24.47 5.73 16.90
CA PRO A 5 -23.77 6.93 16.42
C PRO A 5 -22.75 6.63 15.32
N ARG A 6 -22.00 5.52 15.46
CA ARG A 6 -21.02 5.08 14.49
C ARG A 6 -21.63 4.73 13.12
N GLU A 7 -22.82 4.13 13.10
CA GLU A 7 -23.50 3.83 11.83
C GLU A 7 -24.00 5.09 11.14
N VAL A 8 -24.43 6.10 11.91
CA VAL A 8 -24.80 7.42 11.38
C VAL A 8 -23.58 8.13 10.78
N GLU A 9 -22.42 8.07 11.45
CA GLU A 9 -21.17 8.64 10.93
C GLU A 9 -20.71 7.94 9.64
N LYS A 10 -20.78 6.60 9.59
CA LYS A 10 -20.46 5.83 8.37
C LYS A 10 -21.38 6.17 7.21
N LEU A 11 -22.65 6.47 7.47
CA LEU A 11 -23.56 6.96 6.43
C LEU A 11 -23.13 8.33 5.90
N GLY A 12 -22.69 9.24 6.78
CA GLY A 12 -22.10 10.52 6.38
C GLY A 12 -20.84 10.35 5.52
N LEU A 13 -19.95 9.43 5.92
CA LEU A 13 -18.76 9.07 5.16
C LEU A 13 -19.10 8.50 3.77
N HIS A 14 -20.06 7.58 3.70
CA HIS A 14 -20.55 7.04 2.43
C HIS A 14 -21.12 8.15 1.53
N ASN A 15 -21.91 9.08 2.08
CA ASN A 15 -22.45 10.22 1.32
C ASN A 15 -21.36 11.13 0.75
N ALA A 16 -20.30 11.39 1.53
CA ALA A 16 -19.13 12.14 1.05
C ALA A 16 -18.39 11.37 -0.06
N GLY A 17 -18.24 10.05 0.08
CA GLY A 17 -17.68 9.18 -0.96
C GLY A 17 -18.51 9.19 -2.24
N PHE A 18 -19.83 9.06 -2.14
CA PHE A 18 -20.72 9.13 -3.29
C PHE A 18 -20.71 10.51 -3.98
N LEU A 19 -20.57 11.60 -3.22
CA LEU A 19 -20.34 12.93 -3.78
C LEU A 19 -19.03 12.98 -4.59
N ALA A 20 -17.96 12.40 -4.07
CA ALA A 20 -16.68 12.28 -4.77
C ALA A 20 -16.80 11.41 -6.04
N GLN A 21 -17.52 10.30 -5.99
CA GLN A 21 -17.80 9.46 -7.16
C GLN A 21 -18.54 10.22 -8.26
N LYS A 22 -19.57 11.01 -7.91
CA LYS A 22 -20.28 11.87 -8.89
C LYS A 22 -19.39 12.94 -9.51
N ARG A 23 -18.37 13.42 -8.80
CA ARG A 23 -17.37 14.36 -9.31
C ARG A 23 -16.41 13.65 -10.25
N LEU A 24 -15.91 12.49 -9.83
CA LEU A 24 -15.02 11.64 -10.62
C LEU A 24 -15.67 11.20 -11.93
N ALA A 25 -16.92 10.73 -11.89
CA ALA A 25 -17.67 10.25 -13.05
C ALA A 25 -17.90 11.31 -14.14
N ARG A 26 -17.83 12.59 -13.80
CA ARG A 26 -17.89 13.71 -14.77
C ARG A 26 -16.52 14.29 -15.11
N GLY A 27 -15.43 13.63 -14.73
CA GLY A 27 -14.05 14.00 -15.06
C GLY A 27 -13.39 15.03 -14.14
N VAL A 28 -13.91 15.29 -12.94
CA VAL A 28 -13.27 16.20 -11.99
C VAL A 28 -12.10 15.50 -11.29
N ARG A 29 -10.93 16.14 -11.28
CA ARG A 29 -9.78 15.71 -10.47
C ARG A 29 -10.07 15.98 -8.98
N LEU A 30 -10.03 14.93 -8.17
CA LEU A 30 -10.39 14.98 -6.77
C LEU A 30 -9.33 15.68 -5.91
N ASN A 31 -9.76 16.43 -4.91
CA ASN A 31 -8.88 16.94 -3.86
C ASN A 31 -8.63 15.88 -2.76
N TYR A 32 -7.85 16.23 -1.75
CA TYR A 32 -7.49 15.32 -0.64
C TYR A 32 -8.71 14.72 0.07
N ALA A 33 -9.66 15.56 0.49
CA ALA A 33 -10.83 15.11 1.25
C ALA A 33 -11.75 14.21 0.41
N GLU A 34 -11.90 14.54 -0.87
CA GLU A 34 -12.69 13.75 -1.81
C GLU A 34 -12.05 12.38 -2.09
N ALA A 35 -10.72 12.32 -2.24
CA ALA A 35 -10.00 11.07 -2.41
C ALA A 35 -10.13 10.16 -1.18
N VAL A 36 -9.91 10.71 0.02
CA VAL A 36 -10.10 9.98 1.30
C VAL A 36 -11.51 9.43 1.41
N ALA A 37 -12.52 10.26 1.13
CA ALA A 37 -13.92 9.88 1.25
C ALA A 37 -14.29 8.77 0.25
N LEU A 38 -13.86 8.88 -1.01
CA LEU A 38 -14.12 7.87 -2.03
C LEU A 38 -13.48 6.53 -1.67
N ILE A 39 -12.19 6.52 -1.34
CA ILE A 39 -11.47 5.30 -0.99
C ILE A 39 -12.13 4.65 0.24
N SER A 40 -12.41 5.43 1.28
CA SER A 40 -13.04 4.92 2.50
C SER A 40 -14.42 4.32 2.24
N ALA A 41 -15.26 5.01 1.46
CA ALA A 41 -16.59 4.52 1.12
C ALA A 41 -16.50 3.23 0.29
N GLN A 42 -15.60 3.16 -0.68
CA GLN A 42 -15.42 1.96 -1.49
C GLN A 42 -14.94 0.77 -0.67
N ILE A 43 -13.94 0.96 0.19
CA ILE A 43 -13.50 -0.12 1.09
C ILE A 43 -14.68 -0.64 1.93
N LEU A 44 -15.54 0.24 2.45
CA LEU A 44 -16.73 -0.20 3.19
C LEU A 44 -17.74 -0.98 2.34
N GLU A 45 -17.94 -0.62 1.08
CA GLU A 45 -18.80 -1.38 0.15
C GLU A 45 -18.20 -2.76 -0.16
N PHE A 46 -16.89 -2.86 -0.38
CA PHE A 46 -16.25 -4.15 -0.57
C PHE A 46 -16.28 -5.04 0.68
N VAL A 47 -16.13 -4.44 1.87
CA VAL A 47 -16.36 -5.16 3.13
C VAL A 47 -17.79 -5.69 3.19
N ARG A 48 -18.77 -4.88 2.78
CA ARG A 48 -20.18 -5.27 2.78
C ARG A 48 -20.48 -6.44 1.83
N ASN A 49 -19.78 -6.53 0.69
CA ASN A 49 -19.91 -7.66 -0.24
C ASN A 49 -19.42 -8.98 0.38
N GLY A 50 -18.44 -8.93 1.29
CA GLY A 50 -18.01 -10.08 2.09
C GLY A 50 -17.09 -11.07 1.36
N GLU A 51 -16.62 -10.73 0.16
CA GLU A 51 -15.78 -11.60 -0.68
C GLU A 51 -14.27 -11.38 -0.48
N LYS A 52 -13.88 -10.24 0.10
CA LYS A 52 -12.48 -9.81 0.21
C LYS A 52 -12.01 -9.82 1.65
N SER A 53 -10.79 -10.31 1.87
CA SER A 53 -10.11 -10.23 3.17
C SER A 53 -9.58 -8.82 3.44
N VAL A 54 -9.13 -8.56 4.68
CA VAL A 54 -8.46 -7.30 5.03
C VAL A 54 -7.25 -7.04 4.11
N ALA A 55 -6.44 -8.07 3.86
CA ALA A 55 -5.25 -7.95 3.00
C ALA A 55 -5.63 -7.58 1.56
N ASP A 56 -6.65 -8.23 1.00
CA ASP A 56 -7.12 -7.92 -0.36
C ASP A 56 -7.59 -6.47 -0.48
N LEU A 57 -8.21 -5.93 0.57
CA LEU A 57 -8.69 -4.55 0.61
C LEU A 57 -7.57 -3.53 0.78
N MET A 58 -6.49 -3.88 1.48
CA MET A 58 -5.30 -3.04 1.59
C MET A 58 -4.66 -2.82 0.21
N ASP A 59 -4.61 -3.85 -0.62
CA ASP A 59 -4.05 -3.75 -1.97
C ASP A 59 -5.06 -3.18 -2.98
N LEU A 60 -6.33 -3.61 -2.92
CA LEU A 60 -7.38 -3.07 -3.79
C LEU A 60 -7.53 -1.56 -3.63
N GLY A 61 -7.42 -1.04 -2.40
CA GLY A 61 -7.54 0.39 -2.13
C GLY A 61 -6.53 1.25 -2.90
N LYS A 62 -5.35 0.72 -3.21
CA LYS A 62 -4.30 1.40 -3.99
C LYS A 62 -4.63 1.50 -5.48
N THR A 63 -5.53 0.64 -5.94
CA THR A 63 -5.93 0.59 -7.36
C THR A 63 -7.07 1.54 -7.68
N LEU A 64 -7.78 2.09 -6.68
CA LEU A 64 -9.01 2.86 -6.93
C LEU A 64 -8.75 4.19 -7.66
N LEU A 65 -7.74 4.94 -7.22
CA LEU A 65 -7.46 6.28 -7.74
C LEU A 65 -6.03 6.38 -8.24
N GLY A 66 -5.87 6.80 -9.50
CA GLY A 66 -4.59 7.17 -10.06
C GLY A 66 -4.26 8.66 -9.90
N ARG A 67 -3.02 9.03 -10.14
CA ARG A 67 -2.49 10.41 -10.11
C ARG A 67 -3.24 11.36 -11.03
N ARG A 68 -3.76 10.87 -12.15
CA ARG A 68 -4.55 11.65 -13.11
C ARG A 68 -5.94 11.98 -12.58
N LEU A 69 -6.48 11.17 -11.68
CA LEU A 69 -7.81 11.31 -11.09
C LEU A 69 -7.85 12.26 -9.88
N VAL A 70 -6.70 12.66 -9.36
CA VAL A 70 -6.58 13.55 -8.20
C VAL A 70 -5.77 14.80 -8.54
N LEU A 71 -5.87 15.86 -7.74
CA LEU A 71 -5.03 17.05 -7.90
C LEU A 71 -3.54 16.73 -7.63
N PRO A 72 -2.58 17.45 -8.25
CA PRO A 72 -1.14 17.12 -8.18
C PRO A 72 -0.53 17.02 -6.77
N GLY A 73 -1.08 17.77 -5.80
CA GLY A 73 -0.60 17.74 -4.41
C GLY A 73 -1.12 16.55 -3.60
N VAL A 74 -2.17 15.87 -4.06
CA VAL A 74 -2.83 14.80 -3.28
C VAL A 74 -1.92 13.59 -3.04
N PRO A 75 -1.16 13.06 -4.04
CA PRO A 75 -0.25 11.94 -3.81
C PRO A 75 0.82 12.23 -2.75
N HIS A 76 1.18 13.50 -2.53
CA HIS A 76 2.17 13.92 -1.52
C HIS A 76 1.56 14.14 -0.13
N LEU A 77 0.24 14.28 -0.03
CA LEU A 77 -0.47 14.55 1.21
C LEU A 77 -1.14 13.29 1.77
N LEU A 78 -1.46 12.32 0.91
CA LEU A 78 -2.25 11.16 1.25
C LEU A 78 -1.38 9.91 1.41
N ASP A 79 -0.70 9.81 2.56
CA ASP A 79 0.16 8.66 2.89
C ASP A 79 -0.63 7.38 3.15
N TYR A 80 -1.80 7.51 3.77
CA TYR A 80 -2.68 6.38 4.05
C TYR A 80 -4.15 6.80 4.20
N VAL A 81 -5.05 5.84 3.97
CA VAL A 81 -6.47 5.94 4.32
C VAL A 81 -6.81 4.81 5.30
N GLN A 82 -7.52 5.16 6.36
CA GLN A 82 -7.96 4.21 7.39
C GLN A 82 -9.47 4.23 7.54
N VAL A 83 -10.06 3.04 7.52
CA VAL A 83 -11.49 2.88 7.78
C VAL A 83 -11.75 1.53 8.45
N GLU A 84 -12.69 1.50 9.38
CA GLU A 84 -13.09 0.27 10.05
C GLU A 84 -14.39 -0.29 9.44
N GLY A 85 -14.32 -1.51 8.91
CA GLY A 85 -15.44 -2.23 8.31
C GLY A 85 -15.92 -3.39 9.18
N THR A 86 -17.19 -3.77 9.03
CA THR A 86 -17.77 -4.95 9.72
C THR A 86 -17.78 -6.14 8.76
N PHE A 87 -16.82 -7.04 8.92
CA PHE A 87 -16.72 -8.29 8.18
C PHE A 87 -17.63 -9.37 8.80
N PRO A 88 -17.84 -10.51 8.12
CA PRO A 88 -18.53 -11.66 8.70
C PRO A 88 -17.94 -12.14 10.04
N ASP A 89 -16.63 -11.94 10.25
CA ASP A 89 -15.90 -12.32 11.47
C ASP A 89 -15.69 -11.14 12.46
N GLY A 90 -16.40 -10.02 12.25
CA GLY A 90 -16.39 -8.88 13.16
C GLY A 90 -15.77 -7.61 12.57
N THR A 91 -15.62 -6.58 13.40
CA THR A 91 -15.05 -5.30 12.96
C THR A 91 -13.53 -5.38 12.85
N LYS A 92 -12.98 -4.93 11.72
CA LYS A 92 -11.52 -4.82 11.51
C LYS A 92 -11.17 -3.43 10.99
N LEU A 93 -9.95 -2.98 11.30
CA LEU A 93 -9.33 -1.79 10.71
C LEU A 93 -8.65 -2.17 9.40
N ILE A 94 -8.94 -1.42 8.34
CA ILE A 94 -8.23 -1.50 7.06
C ILE A 94 -7.39 -0.24 6.92
N THR A 95 -6.10 -0.41 6.61
CA THR A 95 -5.18 0.69 6.31
C THR A 95 -4.65 0.52 4.90
N VAL A 96 -5.04 1.42 4.00
CA VAL A 96 -4.52 1.48 2.63
C VAL A 96 -3.33 2.42 2.63
N HIS A 97 -2.12 1.89 2.46
CA HIS A 97 -0.89 2.67 2.36
C HIS A 97 -0.64 3.13 0.93
N ASN A 98 -0.20 4.38 0.75
CA ASN A 98 0.08 5.00 -0.54
C ASN A 98 -1.04 4.77 -1.57
N PRO A 99 -2.29 5.17 -1.27
CA PRO A 99 -3.44 4.83 -2.09
C PRO A 99 -3.41 5.40 -3.52
N ILE A 100 -2.51 6.35 -3.82
CA ILE A 100 -2.35 6.96 -5.13
C ILE A 100 -0.98 6.60 -5.72
N GLU A 101 -0.79 5.32 -6.06
CA GLU A 101 0.49 4.82 -6.61
C GLU A 101 0.52 4.74 -8.13
N SER A 102 -0.62 4.48 -8.77
CA SER A 102 -0.75 4.31 -10.22
C SER A 102 -1.08 5.63 -10.93
N GLU A 103 -0.91 5.68 -12.25
CA GLU A 103 -1.24 6.86 -13.06
C GLU A 103 -2.75 7.00 -13.28
N ASP A 104 -3.41 5.92 -13.70
CA ASP A 104 -4.83 5.93 -14.10
C ASP A 104 -5.78 5.45 -12.99
N GLY A 105 -5.38 4.45 -12.19
CA GLY A 105 -6.29 3.73 -11.31
C GLY A 105 -7.32 2.87 -12.06
N ASN A 106 -8.25 2.28 -11.33
CA ASN A 106 -9.33 1.46 -11.84
C ASN A 106 -10.68 2.15 -11.55
N LEU A 107 -11.16 2.88 -12.54
CA LEU A 107 -12.41 3.64 -12.44
C LEU A 107 -13.65 2.76 -12.26
N GLU A 108 -13.64 1.52 -12.79
CA GLU A 108 -14.76 0.59 -12.61
C GLU A 108 -14.90 0.20 -11.13
N LEU A 109 -13.77 -0.11 -10.47
CA LEU A 109 -13.75 -0.39 -9.04
C LEU A 109 -14.04 0.88 -8.22
N ALA A 110 -13.51 2.03 -8.61
CA ALA A 110 -13.75 3.30 -7.93
C ALA A 110 -15.22 3.73 -7.95
N LEU A 111 -15.97 3.34 -8.98
CA LEU A 111 -17.39 3.64 -9.18
C LEU A 111 -18.31 2.43 -8.92
N GLN A 112 -17.77 1.30 -8.47
CA GLN A 112 -18.56 0.10 -8.18
C GLN A 112 -19.67 0.41 -7.17
N GLY A 113 -20.88 -0.12 -7.40
CA GLY A 113 -22.05 0.10 -6.55
C GLY A 113 -22.69 1.49 -6.65
N SER A 114 -22.04 2.46 -7.30
CA SER A 114 -22.58 3.82 -7.48
C SER A 114 -23.62 3.92 -8.59
N PHE A 115 -23.63 2.96 -9.53
CA PHE A 115 -24.42 2.98 -10.78
C PHE A 115 -24.18 4.22 -11.67
N LEU A 116 -23.06 4.92 -11.46
CA LEU A 116 -22.63 6.02 -12.31
C LEU A 116 -21.92 5.48 -13.56
N PRO A 117 -22.01 6.19 -14.70
CA PRO A 117 -21.24 5.84 -15.88
C PRO A 117 -19.75 5.99 -15.60
N VAL A 118 -18.96 5.04 -16.08
CA VAL A 118 -17.49 5.09 -16.01
C VAL A 118 -16.99 6.07 -17.09
N PRO A 119 -16.26 7.13 -16.73
CA PRO A 119 -15.73 8.08 -17.71
C PRO A 119 -14.57 7.45 -18.49
N SER A 120 -14.46 7.79 -19.77
CA SER A 120 -13.33 7.40 -20.60
C SER A 120 -12.08 8.22 -20.24
N LEU A 121 -10.97 7.54 -19.94
CA LEU A 121 -9.66 8.18 -19.83
C LEU A 121 -9.01 8.30 -21.21
N GLU A 122 -8.65 9.51 -21.62
CA GLU A 122 -7.80 9.68 -22.80
C GLU A 122 -6.38 9.18 -22.49
N SER A 123 -5.74 8.48 -23.42
CA SER A 123 -4.34 8.08 -23.27
C SER A 123 -3.43 9.30 -23.37
N SER A 124 -2.64 9.56 -22.34
CA SER A 124 -1.57 10.57 -22.39
C SER A 124 -0.25 9.96 -21.96
N THR A 125 0.84 10.29 -22.65
CA THR A 125 2.21 9.97 -22.24
C THR A 125 2.46 10.47 -20.81
N VAL A 126 3.05 9.61 -19.97
CA VAL A 126 3.35 9.92 -18.57
C VAL A 126 4.69 10.65 -18.50
N PRO A 127 4.71 11.96 -18.18
CA PRO A 127 5.97 12.69 -18.08
C PRO A 127 6.84 12.12 -16.95
N GLY A 128 8.07 11.74 -17.27
CA GLY A 128 8.99 11.12 -16.32
C GLY A 128 8.85 9.60 -16.19
N GLU A 129 8.13 8.93 -17.11
CA GLU A 129 8.16 7.48 -17.20
C GLU A 129 9.59 6.95 -17.34
N ILE A 130 9.92 5.93 -16.54
CA ILE A 130 11.21 5.25 -16.60
C ILE A 130 11.02 4.01 -17.46
N ILE A 131 11.57 4.04 -18.67
CA ILE A 131 11.63 2.89 -19.56
C ILE A 131 12.90 2.12 -19.23
N CYS A 132 12.75 1.02 -18.50
CA CYS A 132 13.85 0.11 -18.21
C CYS A 132 14.06 -0.87 -19.37
N VAL A 133 15.32 -1.24 -19.62
CA VAL A 133 15.65 -2.41 -20.45
C VAL A 133 15.47 -3.66 -19.58
N ASP A 134 14.97 -4.74 -20.17
CA ASP A 134 14.84 -6.04 -19.50
C ASP A 134 16.22 -6.73 -19.40
N ASP A 135 17.10 -6.16 -18.59
CA ASP A 135 18.47 -6.62 -18.35
C ASP A 135 18.79 -6.63 -16.86
N GLU A 136 19.62 -7.59 -16.44
CA GLU A 136 20.08 -7.71 -15.05
C GLU A 136 21.26 -6.77 -14.77
N ILE A 137 21.25 -6.10 -13.60
CA ILE A 137 22.35 -5.25 -13.14
C ILE A 137 23.22 -6.02 -12.14
N ALA A 138 24.46 -6.33 -12.52
CA ALA A 138 25.42 -6.96 -11.62
C ALA A 138 25.90 -5.99 -10.52
N ILE A 139 25.71 -6.38 -9.25
CA ILE A 139 26.09 -5.57 -8.08
C ILE A 139 27.48 -6.04 -7.58
N ASN A 140 28.30 -5.10 -7.08
CA ASN A 140 29.61 -5.37 -6.47
C ASN A 140 30.64 -6.06 -7.39
N VAL A 141 30.55 -5.81 -8.70
CA VAL A 141 31.53 -6.31 -9.67
C VAL A 141 32.96 -5.91 -9.27
N GLY A 142 33.90 -6.85 -9.36
CA GLY A 142 35.30 -6.63 -9.02
C GLY A 142 35.61 -6.65 -7.51
N ARG A 143 34.61 -6.81 -6.63
CA ARG A 143 34.84 -7.04 -5.21
C ARG A 143 35.02 -8.52 -4.93
N LYS A 144 35.99 -8.86 -4.07
CA LYS A 144 36.15 -10.23 -3.58
C LYS A 144 34.95 -10.57 -2.69
N ALA A 145 34.23 -11.61 -3.05
CA ALA A 145 33.16 -12.19 -2.24
C ALA A 145 33.64 -13.51 -1.62
N VAL A 146 33.16 -13.80 -0.42
CA VAL A 146 33.36 -15.08 0.25
C VAL A 146 31.99 -15.57 0.69
N LEU A 147 31.71 -16.85 0.45
CA LEU A 147 30.49 -17.49 0.91
C LEU A 147 30.75 -18.07 2.30
N VAL A 148 30.00 -17.62 3.28
CA VAL A 148 30.16 -18.02 4.68
C VAL A 148 28.89 -18.71 5.16
N LYS A 149 29.04 -19.87 5.81
CA LYS A 149 27.93 -20.56 6.44
C LYS A 149 27.65 -19.96 7.82
N ILE A 150 26.51 -19.30 7.96
CA ILE A 150 26.06 -18.71 9.23
C ILE A 150 25.08 -19.69 9.89
N ASN A 151 25.30 -20.00 11.17
CA ASN A 151 24.40 -20.84 11.96
C ASN A 151 23.91 -20.06 13.19
N ASN A 152 22.61 -19.76 13.24
CA ASN A 152 21.99 -19.17 14.41
C ASN A 152 21.69 -20.26 15.45
N LYS A 153 22.47 -20.29 16.55
CA LYS A 153 22.25 -21.20 17.69
C LYS A 153 21.35 -20.61 18.77
N GLY A 154 20.80 -19.42 18.56
CA GLY A 154 19.88 -18.76 19.48
C GLY A 154 18.47 -19.34 19.40
N ASP A 155 17.67 -19.05 20.42
CA ASP A 155 16.25 -19.38 20.52
C ASP A 155 15.33 -18.33 19.90
N ARG A 156 15.91 -17.28 19.30
CA ARG A 156 15.21 -16.14 18.71
C ARG A 156 15.74 -15.78 17.33
N SER A 157 14.89 -15.14 16.54
CA SER A 157 15.20 -14.66 15.20
C SER A 157 16.23 -13.53 15.22
N ILE A 158 17.04 -13.47 14.17
CA ILE A 158 18.10 -12.48 13.97
C ILE A 158 17.97 -11.96 12.54
N GLN A 159 18.05 -10.64 12.37
CA GLN A 159 18.08 -9.97 11.08
C GLN A 159 19.31 -9.06 11.00
N GLU A 160 20.07 -9.18 9.91
CA GLU A 160 21.25 -8.34 9.64
C GLU A 160 20.97 -7.34 8.51
N GLN A 161 21.64 -6.18 8.56
CA GLN A 161 21.54 -5.14 7.53
C GLN A 161 22.53 -5.39 6.38
N LYS A 162 22.26 -4.78 5.21
CA LYS A 162 23.10 -4.86 4.00
C LYS A 162 24.57 -4.44 4.21
N SER A 163 24.88 -3.70 5.28
CA SER A 163 26.24 -3.30 5.66
C SER A 163 26.50 -3.73 7.10
N ALA A 164 27.07 -4.92 7.30
CA ALA A 164 27.51 -5.41 8.60
C ALA A 164 29.03 -5.63 8.59
N THR A 165 29.70 -5.24 9.67
CA THR A 165 31.15 -5.45 9.80
C THR A 165 31.39 -6.82 10.42
N LEU A 166 32.12 -7.66 9.69
CA LEU A 166 32.72 -8.88 10.20
C LEU A 166 33.97 -8.50 11.02
N VAL A 167 33.97 -8.82 12.30
CA VAL A 167 35.04 -8.55 13.28
C VAL A 167 35.67 -9.87 13.70
N ALA A 168 36.99 -9.97 13.79
CA ALA A 168 37.65 -11.18 14.28
C ALA A 168 37.70 -11.18 15.82
N ILE A 169 37.20 -12.24 16.47
CA ILE A 169 37.31 -12.45 17.93
C ILE A 169 37.85 -13.87 18.17
N GLY A 170 39.00 -13.98 18.84
CA GLY A 170 39.56 -15.27 19.27
C GLY A 170 39.90 -16.25 18.13
N GLY A 171 40.26 -15.75 16.95
CA GLY A 171 40.54 -16.58 15.76
C GLY A 171 39.32 -16.90 14.90
N ASN A 172 38.10 -16.55 15.35
CA ASN A 172 36.87 -16.71 14.57
C ASN A 172 36.43 -15.37 13.98
N GLN A 173 35.86 -15.39 12.78
CA GLN A 173 35.14 -14.22 12.27
C GLN A 173 33.77 -14.14 12.95
N VAL A 174 33.36 -12.93 13.33
CA VAL A 174 32.14 -12.66 14.10
C VAL A 174 31.42 -11.50 13.45
N ILE A 175 30.13 -11.63 13.16
CA ILE A 175 29.33 -10.49 12.72
C ILE A 175 28.88 -9.72 13.97
N ARG A 176 29.17 -8.42 14.07
CA ARG A 176 28.73 -7.65 15.25
C ARG A 176 27.29 -7.16 15.04
N GLY A 177 26.32 -7.97 15.46
CA GLY A 177 24.90 -7.60 15.49
C GLY A 177 24.40 -7.36 16.92
N GLY A 178 24.38 -6.09 17.37
CA GLY A 178 23.81 -5.73 18.68
C GLY A 178 24.37 -6.53 19.88
N ASN A 179 23.50 -6.99 20.79
CA ASN A 179 23.84 -7.75 22.00
C ASN A 179 24.19 -9.24 21.77
N GLY A 180 24.37 -9.68 20.51
CA GLY A 180 24.72 -11.06 20.17
C GLY A 180 26.09 -11.19 19.50
N ILE A 181 26.84 -12.24 19.84
CA ILE A 181 28.13 -12.62 19.22
C ILE A 181 27.88 -13.85 18.35
N PHE A 182 28.23 -13.78 17.07
CA PHE A 182 28.12 -14.87 16.10
C PHE A 182 29.48 -15.52 15.89
N ILE A 183 29.59 -16.83 16.05
CA ILE A 183 30.84 -17.53 15.74
C ILE A 183 30.71 -18.11 14.33
N LEU A 184 31.50 -17.62 13.39
CA LEU A 184 31.66 -18.23 12.07
C LEU A 184 32.62 -19.41 12.21
N THR A 185 32.12 -20.62 12.00
CA THR A 185 32.95 -21.82 11.85
C THR A 185 33.36 -21.97 10.38
N PRO A 186 34.59 -22.46 10.12
CA PRO A 186 35.07 -22.72 8.76
C PRO A 186 34.21 -23.76 8.01
#